data_AF-A0A3G8R043-F1
#
_entry.id   AF-A0A3G8R043-F1
#
_cell.length_a   1.000
_cell.length_b   1.000
_cell.length_c   1.000
_cell.angle_alpha   90.00
_cell.angle_beta   90.00
_cell.angle_gamma   90.00
#
_symmetry.space_group_name_H-M   'P 1'
#
loop_
_entity.id
_entity.type
_entity.pdbx_description
1 polymer ?
#
loop_
_entity_poly.entity_id
_entity_poly.type
_entity_poly.pdbx_seq_one_letter_code
_entity_poly.pdbx_strand_id
1 'polypeptide(L)'
;MHDAGIGSVVALAAADSASVADAADATRTQSRRWIAAARDLVDSAGGAGSVGTAPALETVDGIGSTYAERLRRAGIRSIADLADASVDAVAAAADVSVDRATDWIERAERDDS
;
A
#
# COMPACT_ATOMS: atom_id res chain seq x y z
N MET A 1 24.03 -20.79 25.29
CA MET A 1 23.18 -20.97 24.10
C MET A 1 22.87 -19.57 23.61
N HIS A 2 23.52 -19.13 22.53
CA HIS A 2 23.40 -17.76 22.02
C HIS A 2 22.01 -17.58 21.41
N ASP A 3 21.20 -16.74 22.05
CA ASP A 3 20.01 -16.13 21.45
C ASP A 3 20.53 -15.24 20.30
N ALA A 4 20.56 -15.80 19.09
CA ALA A 4 21.03 -15.06 17.95
C ALA A 4 19.93 -14.05 17.57
N GLY A 5 20.19 -12.79 17.93
CA GLY A 5 19.25 -11.67 18.03
C GLY A 5 18.53 -11.21 16.78
N ILE A 6 18.17 -12.12 15.87
CA ILE A 6 17.13 -11.89 14.87
C ILE A 6 15.77 -12.12 15.56
N GLY A 7 15.42 -11.26 16.51
CA GLY A 7 14.16 -11.37 17.26
C GLY A 7 12.91 -10.97 16.45
N SER A 8 13.05 -10.63 15.16
CA SER A 8 11.95 -10.10 14.34
C SER A 8 12.14 -10.37 12.84
N VAL A 9 11.03 -10.56 12.13
CA VAL A 9 10.98 -10.68 10.66
C VAL A 9 11.50 -9.44 9.93
N VAL A 10 11.37 -8.25 10.53
CA VAL A 10 11.91 -7.00 9.98
C VAL A 10 13.44 -7.00 10.07
N ALA A 11 13.98 -7.42 11.22
CA ALA A 11 15.42 -7.58 11.41
C ALA A 11 15.97 -8.66 10.48
N LEU A 12 15.24 -9.76 10.29
CA LEU A 12 15.61 -10.84 9.37
C LEU A 12 15.63 -10.34 7.90
N ALA A 13 14.63 -9.55 7.48
CA ALA A 13 14.56 -9.00 6.14
C ALA A 13 15.74 -8.05 5.79
N ALA A 14 16.28 -7.36 6.81
CA ALA A 14 17.39 -6.42 6.70
C ALA A 14 18.78 -7.03 6.97
N ALA A 15 18.86 -8.23 7.54
CA ALA A 15 20.11 -8.86 7.95
C ALA A 15 20.91 -9.44 6.76
N ASP A 16 22.24 -9.56 6.94
CA ASP A 16 23.11 -10.22 5.98
C ASP A 16 23.06 -11.75 6.08
N SER A 17 23.15 -12.42 4.92
CA SER A 17 23.05 -13.88 4.83
C SER A 17 24.14 -14.65 5.59
N ALA A 18 25.34 -14.08 5.77
CA ALA A 18 26.40 -14.69 6.57
C ALA A 18 26.08 -14.58 8.07
N SER A 19 25.68 -13.39 8.54
CA SER A 19 25.27 -13.21 9.94
C SER A 19 24.08 -14.09 10.32
N VAL A 20 23.09 -14.25 9.43
CA VAL A 20 21.94 -15.14 9.66
C VAL A 20 22.34 -16.62 9.63
N ALA A 21 23.31 -17.00 8.79
CA ALA A 21 23.84 -18.37 8.73
C ALA A 21 24.57 -18.76 10.02
N ASP A 22 25.48 -17.89 10.51
CA ASP A 22 26.20 -18.10 11.77
C ASP A 22 25.25 -18.10 12.98
N ALA A 23 24.25 -17.22 12.97
CA ALA A 23 23.22 -17.09 14.01
C ALA A 23 22.34 -18.34 14.16
N ALA A 24 21.92 -18.92 13.03
CA ALA A 24 20.96 -20.01 12.97
C ALA A 24 21.61 -21.39 12.78
N ASP A 25 22.95 -21.47 12.84
CA ASP A 25 23.74 -22.65 12.48
C ASP A 25 23.26 -23.28 11.15
N ALA A 26 23.12 -22.42 10.13
CA ALA A 26 22.52 -22.75 8.85
C ALA A 26 23.46 -22.47 7.69
N THR A 27 23.20 -23.09 6.55
CA THR A 27 23.94 -22.76 5.33
C THR A 27 23.52 -21.40 4.79
N ARG A 28 24.44 -20.67 4.14
CA ARG A 28 24.12 -19.38 3.48
C ARG A 28 22.94 -19.47 2.52
N THR A 29 22.72 -20.63 1.91
CA THR A 29 21.56 -20.90 1.04
C THR A 29 20.24 -20.86 1.82
N GLN A 30 20.19 -21.47 3.00
CA GLN A 30 19.01 -21.44 3.88
C GLN A 30 18.76 -20.03 4.40
N SER A 31 19.80 -19.32 4.82
CA SER A 31 19.70 -17.93 5.29
C SER A 31 19.15 -16.99 4.21
N ARG A 32 19.62 -17.12 2.97
CA ARG A 32 19.09 -16.36 1.83
C ARG A 32 17.60 -16.60 1.61
N ARG A 33 17.15 -17.85 1.74
CA ARG A 33 15.73 -18.20 1.61
C ARG A 33 14.89 -17.59 2.72
N TRP A 34 15.36 -17.62 3.96
CA TRP A 34 14.64 -17.03 5.09
C TRP A 34 14.58 -15.51 5.03
N ILE A 35 15.66 -14.83 4.61
CA ILE A 35 15.67 -13.38 4.37
C ILE A 35 14.69 -13.00 3.27
N ALA A 36 14.63 -13.77 2.17
CA ALA A 36 13.66 -13.54 1.10
C ALA A 36 12.22 -13.69 1.59
N ALA A 37 11.90 -14.77 2.31
CA ALA A 37 10.58 -14.97 2.89
C ALA A 37 10.21 -13.86 3.91
N ALA A 38 11.19 -13.38 4.68
CA ALA A 38 10.98 -12.27 5.61
C ALA A 38 10.69 -10.95 4.89
N ARG A 39 11.33 -10.68 3.74
CA ARG A 39 11.03 -9.52 2.89
C ARG A 39 9.65 -9.60 2.28
N ASP A 40 9.26 -10.77 1.78
CA ASP A 40 7.91 -10.97 1.24
C ASP A 40 6.84 -10.76 2.33
N LEU A 41 7.13 -11.14 3.58
CA LEU A 41 6.25 -10.87 4.72
C LEU A 41 6.22 -9.38 5.10
N VAL A 42 7.37 -8.69 5.06
CA VAL A 42 7.45 -7.23 5.31
C VAL A 42 6.79 -6.44 4.17
N ASP A 43 6.91 -6.90 2.94
CA ASP A 43 6.25 -6.31 1.77
C ASP A 43 4.75 -6.61 1.76
N SER A 44 4.31 -7.80 2.15
CA SER A 44 2.89 -8.08 2.38
C SER A 44 2.32 -7.27 3.56
N ALA A 45 3.15 -6.97 4.56
CA ALA A 45 2.80 -6.13 5.71
C ALA A 45 2.89 -4.61 5.43
N GLY A 46 3.72 -4.17 4.47
CA GLY A 46 3.95 -2.77 4.10
C GLY A 46 3.36 -2.35 2.75
N GLY A 47 2.95 -3.33 1.95
CA GLY A 47 2.33 -3.27 0.63
C GLY A 47 0.84 -3.58 0.69
N ALA A 48 0.21 -3.31 1.83
CA ALA A 48 -1.16 -2.84 1.78
C ALA A 48 -1.13 -1.44 1.15
N GLY A 49 -1.28 -1.36 -0.18
CA GLY A 49 -2.12 -0.28 -0.70
C GLY A 49 -3.40 -0.36 0.11
N SER A 50 -3.58 0.59 1.02
CA SER A 50 -4.55 0.59 2.12
C SER A 50 -5.74 -0.34 1.89
N VAL A 51 -5.67 -1.58 2.39
CA VAL A 51 -6.89 -2.34 2.77
C VAL A 51 -7.35 -1.72 4.10
N GLY A 52 -7.65 -0.44 4.05
CA GLY A 52 -8.46 0.22 5.06
C GLY A 52 -9.88 -0.22 4.81
N THR A 53 -10.65 -0.44 5.87
CA THR A 53 -12.08 -0.77 5.85
C THR A 53 -12.96 0.27 5.13
N ALA A 54 -12.38 1.34 4.59
CA ALA A 54 -13.06 2.27 3.72
C ALA A 54 -13.20 1.68 2.30
N PRO A 55 -14.35 1.88 1.63
CA PRO A 55 -14.48 1.54 0.23
C PRO A 55 -13.32 2.18 -0.55
N ALA A 56 -12.65 1.35 -1.37
CA ALA A 56 -11.56 1.79 -2.20
C ALA A 56 -12.10 2.79 -3.24
N LEU A 57 -11.30 3.76 -3.68
CA LEU A 57 -11.71 4.70 -4.73
C LEU A 57 -12.16 3.97 -6.00
N GLU A 58 -11.61 2.77 -6.22
CA GLU A 58 -11.93 1.85 -7.29
C GLU A 58 -13.39 1.34 -7.29
N THR A 59 -14.18 1.59 -6.24
CA THR A 59 -15.62 1.26 -6.22
C THR A 59 -16.46 2.28 -6.99
N VAL A 60 -15.95 3.51 -7.21
CA VAL A 60 -16.63 4.52 -8.01
C VAL A 60 -16.50 4.14 -9.49
N ASP A 61 -17.64 4.03 -10.18
CA ASP A 61 -17.66 3.67 -11.59
C ASP A 61 -16.75 4.59 -12.43
N GLY A 62 -15.85 4.00 -13.22
CA GLY A 62 -14.88 4.75 -14.01
C GLY A 62 -13.61 5.20 -13.27
N ILE A 63 -13.48 4.97 -11.96
CA ILE A 63 -12.20 5.08 -11.25
C ILE A 63 -11.52 3.71 -11.25
N GLY A 64 -10.53 3.55 -12.12
CA GLY A 64 -9.62 2.40 -12.09
C GLY A 64 -8.44 2.62 -11.13
N SER A 65 -7.69 1.55 -10.86
CA SER A 65 -6.49 1.56 -10.00
C SER A 65 -5.50 2.69 -10.34
N THR A 66 -5.35 3.02 -11.63
CA THR A 66 -4.50 4.15 -12.08
C THR A 66 -4.98 5.51 -11.55
N TYR A 67 -6.28 5.78 -11.65
CA TYR A 67 -6.85 7.04 -11.18
C TYR A 67 -6.88 7.08 -9.66
N ALA A 68 -7.23 5.96 -9.01
CA ALA A 68 -7.18 5.81 -7.56
C ALA A 68 -5.77 6.11 -7.03
N GLU A 69 -4.71 5.59 -7.66
CA GLU A 69 -3.34 5.86 -7.22
C GLU A 69 -2.95 7.34 -7.38
N ARG A 70 -3.36 7.97 -8.48
CA ARG A 70 -3.12 9.41 -8.68
C ARG A 70 -3.82 10.27 -7.63
N LEU A 71 -5.07 9.96 -7.34
CA LEU A 71 -5.85 10.61 -6.29
C LEU A 71 -5.21 10.40 -4.92
N ARG A 72 -4.77 9.16 -4.60
CA ARG A 72 -4.05 8.83 -3.36
C ARG A 72 -2.78 9.66 -3.21
N ARG A 73 -2.01 9.82 -4.28
CA ARG A 73 -0.80 10.65 -4.29
C ARG A 73 -1.09 12.14 -4.09
N ALA A 74 -2.29 12.59 -4.45
CA ALA A 74 -2.78 13.94 -4.18
C ALA A 74 -3.41 14.09 -2.78
N GLY A 75 -3.48 13.03 -1.99
CA GLY A 75 -4.04 13.03 -0.63
C GLY A 75 -5.48 12.53 -0.53
N ILE A 76 -6.15 12.30 -1.65
CA ILE A 76 -7.52 11.78 -1.73
C ILE A 76 -7.44 10.26 -1.66
N ARG A 77 -7.71 9.66 -0.50
CA ARG A 77 -7.45 8.23 -0.27
C ARG A 77 -8.69 7.40 -0.01
N SER A 78 -9.86 8.03 0.02
CA SER A 78 -11.13 7.39 0.38
C SER A 78 -12.30 8.06 -0.34
N ILE A 79 -13.46 7.38 -0.36
CA ILE A 79 -14.71 7.92 -0.93
C ILE A 79 -15.10 9.24 -0.24
N ALA A 80 -15.03 9.32 1.09
CA ALA A 80 -15.25 10.56 1.83
C ALA A 80 -14.30 11.69 1.39
N ASP A 81 -12.99 11.41 1.30
CA ASP A 81 -12.01 12.41 0.83
C ASP A 81 -12.33 12.89 -0.59
N LEU A 82 -12.85 12.00 -1.44
CA LEU A 82 -13.25 12.33 -2.81
C LEU A 82 -14.52 13.19 -2.83
N ALA A 83 -15.51 12.87 -2.00
CA ALA A 83 -16.75 13.64 -1.86
C ALA A 83 -16.49 15.06 -1.32
N ASP A 84 -15.57 15.21 -0.37
CA ASP A 84 -15.18 16.51 0.19
C ASP A 84 -14.22 17.31 -0.71
N ALA A 85 -13.61 16.68 -1.72
CA ALA A 85 -12.65 17.34 -2.59
C ALA A 85 -13.32 18.27 -3.60
N SER A 86 -12.66 19.39 -3.90
CA SER A 86 -13.10 20.28 -4.98
C SER A 86 -12.89 19.64 -6.35
N VAL A 87 -13.82 19.87 -7.28
CA VAL A 87 -13.76 19.38 -8.66
C VAL A 87 -12.42 19.68 -9.34
N ASP A 88 -11.90 20.89 -9.20
CA ASP A 88 -10.61 21.29 -9.79
C ASP A 88 -9.44 20.48 -9.24
N ALA A 89 -9.43 20.19 -7.93
CA ALA A 89 -8.40 19.38 -7.29
C ALA A 89 -8.45 17.93 -7.77
N VAL A 90 -9.65 17.35 -7.90
CA VAL A 90 -9.85 15.99 -8.42
C VAL A 90 -9.44 15.90 -9.89
N ALA A 91 -9.86 16.85 -10.71
CA ALA A 91 -9.52 16.92 -12.13
C ALA A 91 -8.01 17.03 -12.33
N ALA A 92 -7.34 17.91 -11.59
CA ALA A 92 -5.88 18.07 -11.64
C ALA A 92 -5.13 16.85 -11.11
N ALA A 93 -5.60 16.25 -10.00
CA ALA A 93 -4.97 15.07 -9.41
C ALA A 93 -5.03 13.86 -10.34
N ALA A 94 -6.21 13.59 -10.92
CA ALA A 94 -6.42 12.43 -11.77
C ALA A 94 -6.04 12.65 -13.25
N ASP A 95 -5.79 13.90 -13.65
CA ASP A 95 -5.57 14.33 -15.04
C ASP A 95 -6.79 13.99 -15.92
N VAL A 96 -7.96 14.50 -15.51
CA VAL A 96 -9.26 14.29 -16.17
C VAL A 96 -10.01 15.60 -16.39
N SER A 97 -11.08 15.56 -17.20
CA SER A 97 -11.96 16.71 -17.37
C SER A 97 -12.72 17.05 -16.09
N VAL A 98 -13.06 18.33 -15.93
CA VAL A 98 -13.90 18.83 -14.83
C VAL A 98 -15.22 18.07 -14.76
N ASP A 99 -15.89 17.84 -15.89
CA ASP A 99 -17.14 17.06 -15.92
C ASP A 99 -16.98 15.65 -15.34
N ARG A 100 -15.87 14.97 -15.65
CA ARG A 100 -15.59 13.62 -15.14
C ARG A 100 -15.28 13.65 -13.64
N ALA A 101 -14.56 14.68 -13.18
CA ALA A 101 -14.30 14.88 -11.76
C ALA A 101 -15.59 15.16 -10.98
N THR A 102 -16.48 16.00 -11.53
CA THR A 102 -17.81 16.27 -10.95
C THR A 102 -18.60 14.97 -10.81
N ASP A 103 -18.69 14.17 -11.88
CA ASP A 103 -19.42 12.91 -11.84
C ASP A 103 -18.88 11.95 -10.77
N TRP A 104 -17.56 11.94 -10.54
CA TRP A 104 -16.93 11.11 -9.51
C TRP A 104 -17.25 11.58 -8.10
N ILE A 105 -17.26 12.89 -7.87
CA ILE A 105 -17.63 13.51 -6.59
C ILE A 105 -19.10 13.22 -6.28
N GLU A 106 -20.01 13.48 -7.23
CA GLU A 106 -21.45 13.23 -7.03
C GLU A 106 -21.76 11.76 -6.72
N ARG A 107 -21.00 10.83 -7.32
CA ARG A 107 -21.14 9.40 -7.00
C ARG A 107 -20.60 9.09 -5.61
N ALA A 108 -19.43 9.62 -5.27
CA ALA A 108 -18.86 9.47 -3.94
C ALA A 108 -19.79 9.97 -2.83
N GLU A 109 -20.43 11.14 -3.03
CA GLU A 109 -21.44 11.69 -2.10
C GLU A 109 -22.63 10.75 -1.88
N ARG A 110 -23.05 9.99 -2.91
CA ARG A 110 -24.14 9.01 -2.78
C ARG A 110 -23.71 7.72 -2.07
N ASP A 111 -22.47 7.32 -2.25
CA ASP A 111 -21.91 6.10 -1.63
C ASP A 111 -21.46 6.33 -0.18
N ASP A 112 -21.24 7.58 0.24
CA ASP A 112 -20.89 7.95 1.63
C ASP A 112 -22.09 7.95 2.61
N SER A 113 -23.33 7.96 2.08
CA SER A 113 -24.57 8.20 2.85
C SER A 113 -25.22 6.97 3.49
#